data_AF-A0AAE1MDG8-F1
#
_entry.id   AF-A0AAE1MDG8-F1
#
_cell.length_a   1.000
_cell.length_b   1.000
_cell.length_c   1.000
_cell.angle_alpha   90.00
_cell.angle_beta   90.00
_cell.angle_gamma   90.00
#
_symmetry.space_group_name_H-M   'P 1'
#
loop_
_entity.id
_entity.type
_entity.pdbx_description
1 polymer ?
#
loop_
_entity_poly.entity_id
_entity_poly.type
_entity_poly.pdbx_seq_one_letter_code
_entity_poly.pdbx_strand_id
1 'polypeptide(L)'
;MVGGSNSSSSNSTYAAILDSGSTGTRIHVFRFNQSLQLIHIDDDFEYYYKVTPGLSSYTDSPEEVVESVMTLLVRAESVVLEEYQAVTPLRLGVAPSPSSLSSHLSLLSLFLY
;
A
#
# COMPACT_ATOMS: atom_id res chain seq x y z
N MET A 1 30.10 29.64 -7.20
CA MET A 1 28.81 29.09 -6.71
C MET A 1 27.71 29.66 -7.58
N VAL A 2 26.97 28.79 -8.26
CA VAL A 2 25.56 28.87 -8.70
C VAL A 2 25.45 28.00 -9.96
N GLY A 3 24.91 26.81 -9.77
CA GLY A 3 24.36 25.94 -10.81
C GLY A 3 23.08 25.40 -10.21
N GLY A 4 21.96 26.05 -10.54
CA GLY A 4 20.67 25.83 -9.90
C GLY A 4 20.25 24.37 -9.99
N SER A 5 19.85 23.82 -8.84
CA SER A 5 19.13 22.56 -8.74
C SER A 5 17.89 22.68 -9.60
N ASN A 6 17.90 21.99 -10.75
CA ASN A 6 16.75 21.86 -11.61
C ASN A 6 15.74 20.99 -10.86
N SER A 7 14.95 21.59 -9.96
CA SER A 7 13.75 20.99 -9.42
C SER A 7 12.74 20.91 -10.55
N SER A 8 12.98 20.00 -11.49
CA SER A 8 11.88 19.49 -12.30
C SER A 8 10.90 18.92 -11.29
N SER A 9 9.79 19.62 -11.10
CA SER A 9 8.60 19.04 -10.51
C SER A 9 8.17 17.92 -11.45
N SER A 10 8.88 16.80 -11.40
CA SER A 10 8.48 15.57 -12.03
C SER A 10 7.20 15.20 -11.30
N ASN A 11 6.08 15.61 -11.89
CA ASN A 11 4.73 15.48 -11.33
C ASN A 11 4.44 13.98 -11.25
N SER A 12 4.97 13.36 -10.21
CA SER A 12 4.98 11.94 -9.96
C SER A 12 3.85 11.67 -9.00
N THR A 13 3.15 10.57 -9.20
CA THR A 13 2.10 10.14 -8.28
C THR A 13 2.51 8.85 -7.61
N TYR A 14 2.13 8.68 -6.36
CA TYR A 14 2.35 7.44 -5.62
C TYR A 14 1.02 6.73 -5.45
N ALA A 15 1.05 5.42 -5.29
CA ALA A 15 -0.12 4.65 -4.86
C ALA A 15 0.34 3.57 -3.88
N ALA A 16 -0.35 3.48 -2.74
CA ALA A 16 -0.12 2.46 -1.74
C ALA A 16 -1.28 1.46 -1.72
N ILE A 17 -0.97 0.17 -1.75
CA ILE A 17 -1.94 -0.92 -1.74
C ILE A 17 -1.61 -1.86 -0.59
N LEU A 18 -2.49 -1.94 0.39
CA LEU A 18 -2.49 -2.95 1.42
C LEU A 18 -3.20 -4.21 0.89
N ASP A 19 -2.56 -5.36 0.95
CA ASP A 19 -3.15 -6.65 0.63
C ASP A 19 -3.24 -7.51 1.89
N SER A 20 -4.47 -7.79 2.33
CA SER A 20 -4.74 -8.62 3.50
C SER A 20 -5.12 -10.03 3.07
N GLY A 21 -4.18 -10.97 3.23
CA GLY A 21 -4.44 -12.40 3.14
C GLY A 21 -4.52 -13.08 4.51
N SER A 22 -4.85 -14.36 4.54
CA SER A 22 -4.93 -15.13 5.80
C SER A 22 -3.58 -15.45 6.44
N THR A 23 -2.51 -15.49 5.64
CA THR A 23 -1.15 -15.83 6.09
C THR A 23 -0.25 -14.61 6.26
N GLY A 24 -0.76 -13.42 6.03
CA GLY A 24 -0.01 -12.18 6.20
C GLY A 24 -0.66 -11.01 5.47
N THR A 25 -0.32 -9.83 5.96
CA THR A 25 -0.73 -8.54 5.41
C THR A 25 0.48 -7.89 4.75
N ARG A 26 0.29 -7.31 3.57
CA ARG A 26 1.35 -6.76 2.74
C ARG A 26 1.03 -5.33 2.41
N ILE A 27 2.05 -4.53 2.14
CA ILE A 27 1.91 -3.22 1.52
C ILE A 27 2.81 -3.15 0.29
N HIS A 28 2.24 -2.66 -0.79
CA HIS A 28 2.90 -2.36 -2.04
C HIS A 28 2.83 -0.85 -2.26
N VAL A 29 3.95 -0.20 -2.55
CA VAL A 29 3.97 1.21 -2.95
C VAL A 29 4.54 1.30 -4.36
N PHE A 30 3.83 1.99 -5.22
CA PHE A 30 4.22 2.24 -6.61
C PHE A 30 4.39 3.73 -6.84
N ARG A 31 5.28 4.08 -7.77
CA ARG A 31 5.50 5.45 -8.23
C ARG A 31 5.26 5.52 -9.73
N PHE A 32 4.51 6.53 -10.16
CA PHE A 32 4.14 6.74 -11.57
C PHE A 32 4.57 8.11 -12.05
N ASN A 33 4.94 8.21 -13.33
CA ASN A 33 5.06 9.50 -14.02
C ASN A 33 3.69 10.01 -14.47
N GLN A 34 3.66 11.20 -15.08
CA GLN A 34 2.44 11.80 -15.63
C GLN A 34 1.74 10.93 -16.70
N SER A 35 2.49 10.06 -17.37
CA SER A 35 2.00 9.12 -18.39
C SER A 35 1.54 7.78 -17.79
N LEU A 36 1.43 7.69 -16.46
CA LEU A 36 1.08 6.47 -15.70
C LEU A 36 2.06 5.32 -15.92
N GLN A 37 3.31 5.61 -16.27
CA GLN A 37 4.37 4.61 -16.34
C GLN A 37 5.05 4.48 -14.99
N LEU A 38 5.36 3.23 -14.61
CA LEU A 38 6.10 2.93 -13.39
C LEU A 38 7.50 3.54 -13.45
N ILE A 39 7.86 4.22 -12.37
CA ILE A 39 9.20 4.73 -12.10
C ILE A 39 9.79 3.90 -10.97
N HIS A 40 11.10 3.67 -11.01
CA HIS A 40 11.79 2.97 -9.94
C HIS A 40 11.67 3.72 -8.59
N ILE A 41 11.47 2.94 -7.54
CA ILE A 41 11.66 3.26 -6.14
C ILE A 41 12.92 2.51 -5.72
N ASP A 42 13.99 3.25 -5.42
CA ASP A 42 15.34 2.69 -5.22
C ASP A 42 15.76 1.81 -6.41
N ASP A 43 15.94 0.50 -6.20
CA ASP A 43 16.40 -0.46 -7.21
C ASP A 43 15.26 -1.23 -7.91
N ASP A 44 14.00 -1.06 -7.48
CA ASP A 44 12.84 -1.82 -7.96
C ASP A 44 11.69 -0.91 -8.45
N PHE A 45 10.67 -1.46 -9.10
CA PHE A 45 9.46 -0.70 -9.51
C PHE A 45 8.39 -0.62 -8.43
N GLU A 46 8.55 -1.35 -7.34
CA GLU A 46 7.66 -1.36 -6.19
C GLU A 46 8.47 -1.40 -4.89
N TYR A 47 7.94 -0.73 -3.86
CA TYR A 47 8.34 -1.05 -2.50
C TYR A 47 7.38 -2.09 -1.93
N TYR A 48 7.92 -3.15 -1.37
CA TYR A 48 7.16 -4.25 -0.80
C TYR A 48 7.55 -4.51 0.65
N TYR A 49 6.55 -4.59 1.53
CA TYR A 49 6.75 -5.04 2.91
C TYR A 49 5.61 -5.95 3.35
N LYS A 50 5.93 -6.97 4.15
CA LYS A 50 4.95 -7.95 4.65
C LYS A 50 5.10 -8.14 6.16
N VAL A 51 3.96 -8.20 6.84
CA VAL A 51 3.83 -8.61 8.24
C VAL A 51 3.03 -9.91 8.34
N THR A 52 3.22 -10.61 9.45
CA THR A 52 2.50 -11.85 9.78
C THR A 52 2.09 -11.83 11.25
N PRO A 53 0.93 -12.38 11.63
CA PRO A 53 -0.07 -13.03 10.77
C PRO A 53 -0.90 -12.03 9.92
N GLY A 54 -1.84 -12.54 9.13
CA GLY A 54 -2.73 -11.71 8.30
C GLY A 54 -3.88 -11.11 9.10
N LEU A 55 -4.59 -10.10 8.54
CA LEU A 55 -5.63 -9.39 9.32
C LEU A 55 -6.75 -10.32 9.81
N SER A 56 -7.05 -11.39 9.07
CA SER A 56 -8.08 -12.37 9.46
C SER A 56 -7.70 -13.22 10.67
N SER A 57 -6.44 -13.21 11.11
CA SER A 57 -5.97 -13.96 12.28
C SER A 57 -6.22 -13.23 13.59
N TYR A 58 -6.50 -11.93 13.57
CA TYR A 58 -6.70 -11.10 14.75
C TYR A 58 -8.18 -10.96 15.12
N THR A 59 -8.96 -12.05 15.07
CA THR A 59 -10.42 -12.05 15.24
C THR A 59 -10.91 -11.38 16.52
N ASP A 60 -10.10 -11.44 17.59
CA ASP A 60 -10.47 -11.00 18.93
C ASP A 60 -9.58 -9.86 19.46
N SER A 61 -8.64 -9.38 18.64
CA SER A 61 -7.61 -8.39 19.04
C SER A 61 -7.57 -7.18 18.08
N PRO A 62 -8.50 -6.22 18.20
CA PRO A 62 -8.49 -5.02 17.35
C PRO A 62 -7.23 -4.16 17.54
N GLU A 63 -6.62 -4.17 18.73
CA GLU A 63 -5.38 -3.43 19.01
C GLU A 63 -4.20 -3.99 18.19
N GLU A 64 -4.07 -5.31 18.09
CA GLU A 64 -3.03 -5.97 17.30
C GLU A 64 -3.21 -5.74 15.78
N VAL A 65 -4.45 -5.65 15.31
CA VAL A 65 -4.75 -5.24 13.92
C VAL A 65 -4.19 -3.85 13.65
N VAL A 66 -4.45 -2.91 14.55
CA VAL A 66 -3.96 -1.53 14.41
C VAL A 66 -2.45 -1.51 14.40
N GLU A 67 -1.77 -2.19 15.33
CA GLU A 67 -0.31 -2.25 15.38
C GLU A 67 0.30 -2.85 14.09
N SER A 68 -0.30 -3.93 13.60
CA SER A 68 0.11 -4.60 12.36
C SER A 68 -0.02 -3.69 11.14
N VAL A 69 -1.14 -2.99 11.01
CA VAL A 69 -1.38 -2.05 9.90
C VAL A 69 -0.51 -0.80 10.05
N MET A 70 -0.37 -0.24 11.25
CA MET A 70 0.49 0.92 11.51
C MET A 70 1.95 0.64 11.13
N THR A 71 2.44 -0.57 11.42
CA THR A 71 3.78 -1.00 10.98
C THR A 71 3.93 -0.91 9.46
N LEU A 72 2.90 -1.30 8.70
CA LEU A 72 2.92 -1.20 7.23
C LEU A 72 2.86 0.26 6.75
N LEU A 73 2.02 1.09 7.39
CA LEU A 73 1.88 2.50 7.02
C LEU A 73 3.16 3.30 7.25
N VAL A 74 3.80 3.15 8.41
CA VAL A 74 5.08 3.81 8.72
C VAL A 74 6.15 3.41 7.70
N ARG A 75 6.15 2.16 7.24
CA ARG A 75 7.06 1.68 6.21
C ARG A 75 6.78 2.34 4.85
N ALA A 76 5.52 2.44 4.45
CA ALA A 76 5.17 3.14 3.22
C ALA A 76 5.44 4.65 3.28
N GLU A 77 5.18 5.32 4.40
CA GLU A 77 5.48 6.74 4.61
C GLU A 77 6.98 7.03 4.52
N SER A 78 7.85 6.09 4.92
CA SER A 78 9.29 6.24 4.77
C SER A 78 9.77 6.24 3.31
N VAL A 79 8.92 5.80 2.38
CA VAL A 79 9.21 5.69 0.94
C VAL A 79 8.53 6.81 0.14
N VAL A 80 7.33 7.21 0.55
CA VAL A 80 6.58 8.31 -0.05
C VAL A 80 7.12 9.64 0.49
N LEU A 81 7.59 10.52 -0.40
CA LEU A 81 8.06 11.85 0.02
C LEU A 81 6.94 12.62 0.71
N GLU A 82 7.27 13.39 1.74
CA GLU A 82 6.34 14.11 2.62
C GLU A 82 5.30 14.93 1.85
N GLU A 83 5.71 15.57 0.75
CA GLU A 83 4.83 16.36 -0.12
C GLU A 83 3.75 15.55 -0.85
N TYR A 84 3.97 14.23 -1.05
CA TYR A 84 3.02 13.34 -1.70
C TYR A 84 2.18 12.52 -0.71
N GLN A 85 2.53 12.46 0.57
CA GLN A 85 1.84 11.61 1.55
C GLN A 85 0.33 11.93 1.62
N ALA A 86 -0.02 13.21 1.69
CA ALA A 86 -1.42 13.65 1.79
C ALA A 86 -2.27 13.38 0.53
N VAL A 87 -1.63 13.23 -0.63
CA VAL A 87 -2.31 13.01 -1.92
C VAL A 87 -2.15 11.57 -2.43
N THR A 88 -1.40 10.73 -1.71
CA THR A 88 -1.17 9.34 -2.08
C THR A 88 -2.39 8.51 -1.73
N PRO A 89 -3.14 7.96 -2.71
CA PRO A 89 -4.21 7.04 -2.41
C PRO A 89 -3.68 5.79 -1.73
N LEU A 90 -4.27 5.45 -0.58
CA LEU A 90 -4.09 4.19 0.12
C LEU A 90 -5.32 3.30 -0.11
N ARG A 91 -5.12 2.10 -0.67
CA ARG A 91 -6.20 1.14 -0.93
C ARG A 91 -5.98 -0.14 -0.16
N LEU A 92 -7.05 -0.71 0.40
CA LEU A 92 -7.03 -2.03 1.02
C LEU A 92 -7.70 -3.05 0.10
N GLY A 93 -6.91 -3.98 -0.43
CA GLY A 93 -7.36 -5.21 -1.07
C GLY A 93 -7.45 -6.33 -0.04
N VAL A 94 -8.52 -7.12 -0.11
CA VAL A 94 -8.65 -8.36 0.65
C VAL A 94 -8.58 -9.50 -0.34
N ALA A 95 -7.53 -10.32 -0.26
CA ALA A 95 -7.44 -11.52 -1.06
C ALA A 95 -8.51 -12.52 -0.58
N PRO A 96 -9.38 -13.04 -1.47
CA PRO A 96 -10.38 -14.02 -1.07
C PRO A 96 -9.66 -15.26 -0.50
N SER A 97 -10.11 -15.72 0.67
CA SER A 97 -9.59 -16.96 1.24
C SER A 97 -9.95 -18.14 0.31
N PRO A 98 -9.08 -19.14 0.11
CA PRO A 98 -9.39 -20.29 -0.75
C PRO A 98 -10.60 -21.11 -0.26
N SER A 99 -11.00 -20.97 1.01
CA SER A 99 -12.23 -21.55 1.57
C SER A 99 -13.51 -20.76 1.22
N SER A 100 -13.40 -19.54 0.68
CA SER A 100 -14.54 -18.69 0.29
C SER A 100 -15.17 -19.09 -1.05
N LEU A 101 -14.72 -20.17 -1.69
CA LEU A 101 -15.22 -20.59 -3.01
C LEU A 101 -16.45 -21.52 -2.94
N SER A 102 -16.98 -21.84 -1.75
CA SER A 102 -18.03 -22.87 -1.62
C SER A 102 -19.40 -22.42 -1.10
N SER A 103 -19.66 -21.14 -0.87
CA SER A 103 -21.04 -20.73 -0.52
C SER A 103 -21.36 -19.35 -1.06
N HIS A 104 -22.12 -19.35 -2.15
CA HIS A 104 -23.05 -18.31 -2.61
C HIS A 104 -22.64 -16.83 -2.40
N LEU A 105 -22.35 -16.19 -3.54
CA LEU A 105 -22.64 -14.78 -3.91
C LEU A 105 -22.65 -13.72 -2.79
N SER A 106 -21.86 -12.67 -3.03
CA SER A 106 -21.74 -11.40 -2.30
C SER A 106 -20.67 -11.43 -1.21
N LEU A 107 -19.64 -10.60 -1.34
CA LEU A 107 -19.40 -9.47 -0.43
C LEU A 107 -18.15 -8.66 -0.87
N LEU A 108 -18.43 -7.41 -1.24
CA LEU A 108 -17.59 -6.21 -1.02
C LEU A 108 -16.27 -6.07 -1.80
N SER A 109 -16.41 -5.69 -3.07
CA SER A 109 -15.55 -4.62 -3.60
C SER A 109 -15.88 -3.34 -2.84
N LEU A 110 -15.11 -3.03 -1.79
CA LEU A 110 -15.23 -1.77 -1.07
C LEU A 110 -14.35 -0.74 -1.79
N PHE A 111 -14.95 -0.02 -2.73
CA PHE A 111 -14.48 1.32 -3.10
C PHE A 111 -14.87 2.26 -1.96
N LEU A 112 -13.96 3.08 -1.47
CA LEU A 112 -14.33 4.39 -0.94
C LEU A 112 -13.21 5.42 -1.11
N TYR A 113 -13.67 6.57 -1.63
CA TYR A 113 -13.09 7.90 -1.86
C TYR A 113 -11.60 8.14 -1.64
#